data_AF-A0A538L9M7-F1
#
_entry.id   AF-A0A538L9M7-F1
#
_cell.length_a   1.000
_cell.length_b   1.000
_cell.length_c   1.000
_cell.angle_alpha   90.00
_cell.angle_beta   90.00
_cell.angle_gamma   90.00
#
_symmetry.space_group_name_H-M   'P 1'
#
loop_
_entity.id
_entity.type
_entity.pdbx_description
1 polymer ?
#
loop_
_entity_poly.entity_id
_entity_poly.type
_entity_poly.pdbx_seq_one_letter_code
_entity_poly.pdbx_strand_id
1 'polypeptide(L)'
;MSDAAAPIELAPKRWSRASRALHGVRVGARSVHLGLTLAVVVGVFVQVYLIGAYVFGAGQGALDAHKTAGWTVHGFEMLVFVAAVVARLPWVDLVLSLLLAVFGTVQVSLASEHRWIGGLHPLLALFVVGLAAALVQRAVRRRRATRLLVRS
;
A
#
# COMPACT_ATOMS: atom_id res chain seq x y z
N MET A 1 -24.24 -8.73 61.05
CA MET A 1 -23.92 -7.69 60.06
C MET A 1 -23.09 -8.37 58.96
N SER A 2 -23.75 -8.81 57.89
CA SER A 2 -23.09 -9.46 56.76
C SER A 2 -23.52 -8.70 55.51
N ASP A 3 -22.67 -7.79 55.05
CA ASP A 3 -22.85 -7.10 53.77
C ASP A 3 -22.48 -8.08 52.66
N ALA A 4 -23.49 -8.75 52.11
CA ALA A 4 -23.35 -9.49 50.86
C ALA A 4 -23.22 -8.47 49.72
N ALA A 5 -22.00 -8.27 49.24
CA ALA A 5 -21.73 -7.47 48.06
C ALA A 5 -22.53 -8.03 46.86
N ALA A 6 -23.45 -7.22 46.34
CA ALA A 6 -24.24 -7.57 45.17
C ALA A 6 -23.33 -7.84 43.96
N PRO A 7 -23.55 -8.91 43.18
CA PRO A 7 -22.75 -9.21 42.01
C PRO A 7 -22.98 -8.11 40.97
N ILE A 8 -21.91 -7.43 40.56
CA ILE A 8 -21.93 -6.49 39.45
C ILE A 8 -22.16 -7.32 38.17
N GLU A 9 -23.41 -7.42 37.75
CA GLU A 9 -23.79 -8.01 36.47
C GLU A 9 -23.29 -7.10 35.35
N LEU A 10 -22.12 -7.42 34.81
CA LEU A 10 -21.56 -6.78 33.62
C LEU A 10 -22.42 -7.16 32.41
N ALA A 11 -23.52 -6.43 32.20
CA ALA A 11 -24.36 -6.57 31.01
C ALA A 11 -23.45 -6.52 29.76
N PRO A 12 -23.51 -7.52 28.86
CA PRO A 12 -22.64 -7.54 27.69
C PRO A 12 -22.93 -6.30 26.85
N LYS A 13 -21.93 -5.41 26.75
CA LYS A 13 -22.00 -4.18 25.96
C LYS A 13 -22.43 -4.58 24.55
N ARG A 14 -23.68 -4.32 24.16
CA ARG A 14 -24.16 -4.56 22.78
C ARG A 14 -23.45 -3.57 21.87
N TRP A 15 -22.33 -3.96 21.27
CA TRP A 15 -21.66 -3.13 20.26
C TRP A 15 -22.67 -2.85 19.14
N SER A 16 -22.88 -1.58 18.84
CA SER A 16 -23.83 -1.17 17.81
C SER A 16 -23.42 -1.76 16.46
N ARG A 17 -24.40 -2.04 15.58
CA ARG A 17 -24.12 -2.54 14.21
C ARG A 17 -23.11 -1.63 13.48
N ALA A 18 -23.14 -0.33 13.75
CA ALA A 18 -22.21 0.67 13.23
C ALA A 18 -20.75 0.41 13.64
N SER A 19 -20.47 0.09 14.90
CA SER A 19 -19.09 -0.21 15.36
C SER A 19 -18.51 -1.46 14.67
N ARG A 20 -19.34 -2.47 14.40
CA ARG A 20 -18.92 -3.67 13.64
C ARG A 20 -18.65 -3.37 12.17
N ALA A 21 -19.49 -2.57 11.53
CA ALA A 21 -19.30 -2.16 10.14
C ALA A 21 -17.99 -1.36 9.96
N LEU A 22 -17.72 -0.39 10.85
CA LEU A 22 -16.48 0.40 10.84
C LEU A 22 -15.23 -0.48 11.06
N HIS A 23 -15.33 -1.49 11.92
CA HIS A 23 -14.24 -2.46 12.10
C HIS A 23 -14.00 -3.27 10.82
N GLY A 24 -15.07 -3.76 10.17
CA GLY A 24 -15.00 -4.46 8.89
C GLY A 24 -14.34 -3.63 7.78
N VAL A 25 -14.73 -2.36 7.64
CA VAL A 25 -14.12 -1.42 6.67
C VAL A 25 -12.61 -1.28 6.91
N ARG A 26 -12.18 -1.12 8.16
CA ARG A 26 -10.75 -1.00 8.49
C ARG A 26 -9.96 -2.28 8.17
N VAL A 27 -10.54 -3.45 8.45
CA VAL A 27 -9.90 -4.74 8.13
C VAL A 27 -9.81 -4.95 6.62
N GLY A 28 -10.87 -4.60 5.87
CA GLY A 28 -10.88 -4.60 4.41
C GLY A 28 -9.80 -3.67 3.84
N ALA A 29 -9.75 -2.41 4.31
CA ALA A 29 -8.76 -1.43 3.87
C ALA A 29 -7.32 -1.87 4.13
N ARG A 30 -7.03 -2.58 5.24
CA ARG A 30 -5.71 -3.19 5.49
C ARG A 30 -5.34 -4.27 4.49
N SER A 31 -6.32 -5.01 3.97
CA SER A 31 -6.10 -6.05 2.96
C SER A 31 -5.91 -5.44 1.58
N VAL A 32 -6.72 -4.44 1.23
CA VAL A 32 -6.58 -3.63 0.01
C VAL A 32 -5.22 -2.93 -0.02
N HIS A 33 -4.81 -2.29 1.07
CA HIS A 33 -3.49 -1.66 1.22
C HIS A 33 -2.36 -2.63 0.86
N LEU A 34 -2.36 -3.84 1.44
CA LEU A 34 -1.35 -4.86 1.15
C LEU A 34 -1.41 -5.32 -0.32
N GLY A 35 -2.62 -5.61 -0.83
CA GLY A 35 -2.81 -6.07 -2.20
C GLY A 35 -2.31 -5.06 -3.23
N LEU A 36 -2.68 -3.78 -3.07
CA LEU A 36 -2.21 -2.69 -3.91
C LEU A 36 -0.70 -2.50 -3.80
N THR A 37 -0.12 -2.57 -2.59
CA THR A 37 1.33 -2.45 -2.41
C THR A 37 2.09 -3.55 -3.16
N LEU A 38 1.57 -4.78 -3.14
CA LEU A 38 2.14 -5.89 -3.94
C LEU A 38 1.96 -5.66 -5.45
N ALA A 39 0.81 -5.13 -5.86
CA ALA A 39 0.55 -4.80 -7.26
C ALA A 39 1.51 -3.70 -7.77
N VAL A 40 1.86 -2.71 -6.94
CA VAL A 40 2.89 -1.71 -7.28
C VAL A 40 4.23 -2.38 -7.55
N VAL A 41 4.69 -3.28 -6.67
CA VAL A 41 5.96 -4.02 -6.88
C VAL A 41 5.94 -4.75 -8.21
N VAL A 42 4.91 -5.58 -8.46
CA VAL A 42 4.78 -6.34 -9.71
C VAL A 42 4.71 -5.41 -10.92
N GLY A 43 3.93 -4.33 -10.82
CA GLY A 43 3.77 -3.35 -11.88
C GLY A 43 5.08 -2.63 -12.25
N VAL A 44 5.96 -2.34 -11.28
CA VAL A 44 7.29 -1.79 -11.58
C VAL A 44 8.15 -2.80 -12.33
N PHE A 45 8.15 -4.09 -11.95
CA PHE A 45 8.87 -5.12 -12.71
C PHE A 45 8.35 -5.26 -14.15
N VAL A 46 7.02 -5.20 -14.34
CA VAL A 46 6.41 -5.17 -15.67
C VAL A 46 6.86 -3.96 -16.47
N GLN A 47 6.92 -2.77 -15.87
CA GLN A 47 7.42 -1.57 -16.55
C GLN A 47 8.87 -1.71 -17.00
N VAL A 48 9.75 -2.27 -16.16
CA VAL A 48 11.16 -2.52 -16.49
C VAL A 48 11.28 -3.50 -17.67
N TYR A 49 10.49 -4.57 -17.66
CA TYR A 49 10.43 -5.51 -18.79
C TYR A 49 9.99 -4.82 -20.08
N LEU A 50 8.92 -4.01 -20.04
CA LEU A 50 8.37 -3.35 -21.24
C LEU A 50 9.31 -2.31 -21.84
N ILE A 51 9.97 -1.49 -21.01
CA ILE A 51 10.96 -0.52 -21.52
C ILE A 51 12.20 -1.24 -22.06
N GLY A 52 12.63 -2.34 -21.43
CA GLY A 52 13.70 -3.19 -21.95
C GLY A 52 13.31 -3.80 -23.30
N ALA A 53 12.11 -4.37 -23.43
CA ALA A 53 11.60 -4.92 -24.67
C ALA A 53 11.58 -3.86 -25.79
N TYR A 54 11.17 -2.62 -25.49
CA TYR A 54 11.27 -1.50 -26.41
C TYR A 54 12.71 -1.24 -26.88
N VAL A 55 13.66 -1.15 -25.94
CA VAL A 55 15.10 -0.97 -26.23
C VAL A 55 15.64 -2.10 -27.12
N PHE A 56 15.17 -3.33 -26.93
CA PHE A 56 15.55 -4.50 -27.73
C PHE A 56 14.73 -4.68 -29.02
N GLY A 57 13.91 -3.70 -29.42
CA GLY A 57 13.27 -3.68 -30.74
C GLY A 57 11.83 -4.21 -30.80
N ALA A 58 11.14 -4.39 -29.67
CA ALA A 58 9.72 -4.79 -29.65
C ALA A 58 8.74 -3.72 -30.19
N GLY A 59 9.25 -2.58 -30.67
CA GLY A 59 8.47 -1.53 -31.33
C GLY A 59 7.72 -0.59 -30.38
N GLN A 60 7.05 0.40 -30.95
CA GLN A 60 6.35 1.46 -30.18
C GLN A 60 5.27 0.92 -29.25
N GLY A 61 4.62 -0.20 -29.59
CA GLY A 61 3.62 -0.82 -28.72
C GLY A 61 4.17 -1.19 -27.33
N ALA A 62 5.44 -1.59 -27.23
CA ALA A 62 6.08 -1.87 -25.94
C ALA A 62 6.30 -0.58 -25.12
N LEU A 63 6.66 0.52 -25.78
CA LEU A 63 6.81 1.83 -25.14
C LEU A 63 5.47 2.38 -24.66
N ASP A 64 4.42 2.25 -25.47
CA ASP A 64 3.08 2.69 -25.10
C ASP A 64 2.52 1.87 -23.93
N ALA A 65 2.71 0.54 -23.97
CA ALA A 65 2.37 -0.34 -22.86
C ALA A 65 3.13 0.03 -21.57
N HIS A 66 4.42 0.37 -21.67
CA HIS A 66 5.22 0.86 -20.54
C HIS A 66 4.60 2.13 -19.93
N LYS A 67 4.23 3.11 -20.76
CA LYS A 67 3.59 4.36 -20.30
C LYS A 67 2.23 4.10 -19.63
N THR A 68 1.37 3.28 -20.23
CA THR A 68 0.06 2.92 -19.66
C THR A 68 0.22 2.17 -18.34
N ALA A 69 1.19 1.25 -18.26
CA ALA A 69 1.53 0.56 -17.02
C ALA A 69 2.01 1.54 -15.95
N GLY A 70 2.83 2.54 -16.31
CA GLY A 70 3.27 3.60 -15.40
C GLY A 70 2.12 4.40 -14.78
N TRP A 71 1.17 4.86 -15.60
CA TRP A 71 -0.04 5.54 -15.09
C TRP A 71 -0.90 4.64 -14.21
N THR A 72 -1.00 3.36 -14.54
CA THR A 72 -1.76 2.38 -13.75
C THR A 72 -1.11 2.16 -12.38
N VAL A 73 0.21 1.97 -12.35
CA VAL A 73 0.98 1.84 -11.09
C VAL A 73 0.85 3.09 -10.25
N HIS A 74 0.93 4.27 -10.86
CA HIS A 74 0.70 5.53 -10.16
C HIS A 74 -0.68 5.61 -9.49
N GLY A 75 -1.73 5.18 -10.20
CA GLY A 75 -3.07 5.05 -9.62
C GLY A 75 -3.08 4.11 -8.39
N PHE A 76 -2.36 2.99 -8.44
CA PHE A 76 -2.23 2.10 -7.28
C PHE A 76 -1.50 2.76 -6.11
N GLU A 77 -0.43 3.52 -6.35
CA GLU A 77 0.30 4.24 -5.29
C GLU A 77 -0.60 5.25 -4.57
N MET A 78 -1.45 5.98 -5.30
CA MET A 78 -2.47 6.86 -4.70
C MET A 78 -3.45 6.08 -3.83
N LEU A 79 -3.94 4.95 -4.35
CA LEU A 79 -4.89 4.11 -3.62
C LEU A 79 -4.26 3.43 -2.40
N VAL A 80 -2.96 3.11 -2.42
CA VAL A 80 -2.22 2.64 -1.24
C VAL A 80 -2.29 3.69 -0.14
N PHE A 81 -2.01 4.96 -0.45
CA PHE A 81 -2.11 6.03 0.54
C PHE A 81 -3.53 6.20 1.09
N VAL A 82 -4.54 6.23 0.22
CA VAL A 82 -5.95 6.31 0.64
C VAL A 82 -6.33 5.12 1.54
N ALA A 83 -5.95 3.90 1.15
CA ALA A 83 -6.22 2.71 1.95
C ALA A 83 -5.53 2.79 3.32
N ALA A 84 -4.33 3.36 3.43
CA ALA A 84 -3.63 3.57 4.69
C ALA A 84 -4.39 4.52 5.64
N VAL A 85 -4.94 5.62 5.09
CA VAL A 85 -5.78 6.58 5.83
C VAL A 85 -7.06 5.90 6.33
N VAL A 86 -7.79 5.21 5.44
CA VAL A 86 -9.05 4.52 5.78
C VAL A 86 -8.82 3.41 6.82
N ALA A 87 -7.73 2.66 6.69
CA ALA A 87 -7.33 1.61 7.62
C ALA A 87 -6.84 2.14 8.98
N ARG A 88 -6.59 3.46 9.08
CA ARG A 88 -5.94 4.14 10.22
C ARG A 88 -4.66 3.40 10.63
N LEU A 89 -3.77 3.21 9.67
CA LEU A 89 -2.50 2.52 9.91
C LEU A 89 -1.61 3.31 10.88
N PRO A 90 -0.66 2.63 11.55
CA PRO A 90 0.38 3.29 12.33
C PRO A 90 1.10 4.40 11.54
N TRP A 91 1.51 5.47 12.23
CA TRP A 91 2.11 6.67 11.63
C TRP A 91 3.21 6.35 10.61
N VAL A 92 4.12 5.43 10.93
CA VAL A 92 5.20 5.04 10.01
C VAL A 92 4.68 4.46 8.69
N ASP A 93 3.63 3.62 8.73
CA ASP A 93 3.07 3.05 7.50
C ASP A 93 2.30 4.12 6.69
N LEU A 94 1.67 5.07 7.38
CA LEU A 94 0.99 6.20 6.75
C LEU A 94 2.00 7.08 6.00
N VAL A 95 3.11 7.44 6.65
CA VAL A 95 4.20 8.22 6.05
C VAL A 95 4.83 7.46 4.89
N LEU A 96 5.13 6.18 5.03
CA LEU A 96 5.68 5.38 3.92
C LEU A 96 4.70 5.30 2.74
N SER A 97 3.40 5.19 2.99
CA SER A 97 2.38 5.21 1.94
C SER A 97 2.27 6.58 1.26
N LEU A 98 2.41 7.67 2.03
CA LEU A 98 2.48 9.03 1.47
C LEU A 98 3.73 9.23 0.63
N LEU A 99 4.90 8.78 1.11
CA LEU A 99 6.14 8.85 0.34
C LEU A 99 6.01 8.08 -0.96
N LEU A 100 5.44 6.86 -0.92
CA LEU A 100 5.18 6.09 -2.13
C LEU A 100 4.34 6.88 -3.14
N ALA A 101 3.25 7.52 -2.68
CA ALA A 101 2.42 8.37 -3.51
C ALA A 101 3.19 9.57 -4.09
N VAL A 102 3.91 10.32 -3.25
CA VAL A 102 4.67 11.51 -3.67
C VAL A 102 5.73 11.14 -4.71
N PHE A 103 6.52 10.10 -4.45
CA PHE A 103 7.57 9.68 -5.39
C PHE A 103 7.00 9.09 -6.68
N GLY A 104 5.84 8.42 -6.59
CA GLY A 104 5.04 8.05 -7.75
C GLY A 104 4.67 9.23 -8.64
N THR A 105 4.12 10.30 -8.04
CA THR A 105 3.80 11.54 -8.76
C THR A 105 5.04 12.15 -9.39
N VAL A 106 6.15 12.22 -8.64
CA VAL A 106 7.42 12.73 -9.16
C VAL A 106 7.90 11.91 -10.36
N GLN A 107 7.82 10.57 -10.31
CA GLN A 107 8.24 9.72 -11.43
C GLN A 107 7.44 9.98 -12.70
N VAL A 108 6.12 10.11 -12.60
CA VAL A 108 5.25 10.38 -13.75
C VAL A 108 5.48 11.79 -14.31
N SER A 109 5.64 12.79 -13.43
CA SER A 109 5.93 14.16 -13.85
C SER A 109 7.28 14.33 -14.53
N LEU A 110 8.32 13.63 -14.03
CA LEU A 110 9.68 13.74 -14.58
C LEU A 110 9.92 12.85 -15.80
N ALA A 111 9.04 11.87 -16.07
CA ALA A 111 9.24 10.93 -17.18
C ALA A 111 9.20 11.60 -18.56
N SER A 112 8.54 12.75 -18.70
CA SER A 112 8.43 13.53 -19.95
C SER A 112 9.42 14.69 -20.05
N GLU A 113 10.29 14.87 -19.06
CA GLU A 113 11.25 15.97 -19.01
C GLU A 113 12.51 15.70 -19.85
N HIS A 114 13.44 16.66 -19.86
CA HIS A 114 14.67 16.56 -20.63
C HIS A 114 15.46 15.25 -20.33
N ARG A 115 16.25 14.77 -21.30
CA ARG A 115 16.92 13.44 -21.26
C ARG A 115 17.64 13.07 -19.95
N TRP A 116 18.30 14.01 -19.29
CA TRP A 116 19.03 13.74 -18.04
C TRP A 116 18.13 13.65 -16.79
N ILE A 117 17.03 14.41 -16.73
CA ILE A 117 16.03 14.36 -15.66
C ILE A 117 15.17 13.11 -15.85
N GLY A 118 14.71 12.84 -17.07
CA GLY A 118 14.03 11.59 -17.40
C GLY A 118 14.87 10.36 -17.10
N GLY A 119 16.20 10.45 -17.27
CA GLY A 119 17.16 9.40 -16.92
C GLY A 119 17.23 9.04 -15.43
N LEU A 120 16.70 9.88 -14.53
CA LEU A 120 16.59 9.55 -13.10
C LEU A 120 15.41 8.61 -12.79
N HIS A 121 14.46 8.48 -13.71
CA HIS A 121 13.26 7.65 -13.55
C HIS A 121 13.56 6.20 -13.09
N PRO A 122 14.50 5.44 -13.69
CA PRO A 122 14.80 4.08 -13.22
C PRO A 122 15.37 4.03 -11.80
N LEU A 123 16.12 5.04 -11.35
CA LEU A 123 16.63 5.10 -9.98
C LEU A 123 15.49 5.34 -8.98
N LEU A 124 14.56 6.23 -9.32
CA LEU A 124 13.35 6.45 -8.52
C LEU A 124 12.47 5.20 -8.46
N ALA A 125 12.38 4.44 -9.55
CA ALA A 125 11.64 3.18 -9.56
C ALA A 125 12.19 2.16 -8.54
N LEU A 126 13.53 2.07 -8.39
CA LEU A 126 14.14 1.24 -7.35
C LEU A 126 13.78 1.71 -5.94
N PHE A 127 13.74 3.03 -5.72
CA PHE A 127 13.33 3.62 -4.45
C PHE A 127 11.86 3.30 -4.13
N VAL A 128 10.96 3.41 -5.11
CA VAL A 128 9.54 3.03 -5.00
C VAL A 128 9.38 1.55 -4.64
N VAL A 129 10.13 0.65 -5.28
CA VAL A 129 10.14 -0.78 -4.92
C VAL A 129 10.63 -0.98 -3.49
N GLY A 130 11.66 -0.25 -3.06
CA GLY A 130 12.15 -0.28 -1.68
C GLY A 130 11.08 0.13 -0.65
N LEU A 131 10.36 1.22 -0.91
CA LEU A 131 9.24 1.67 -0.07
C LEU A 131 8.11 0.65 -0.02
N ALA A 132 7.70 0.12 -1.17
CA ALA A 132 6.64 -0.87 -1.27
C ALA A 132 7.03 -2.19 -0.54
N ALA A 133 8.28 -2.64 -0.71
CA ALA A 133 8.81 -3.80 0.00
C ALA A 133 8.82 -3.59 1.52
N ALA A 134 9.22 -2.41 2.00
CA ALA A 134 9.17 -2.06 3.42
C ALA A 134 7.74 -2.11 3.96
N LEU A 135 6.76 -1.56 3.24
CA LEU A 135 5.34 -1.63 3.60
C LEU A 135 4.83 -3.08 3.69
N VAL A 136 5.16 -3.93 2.71
CA VAL A 136 4.80 -5.36 2.71
C VAL A 136 5.39 -6.08 3.92
N GLN A 137 6.69 -5.92 4.18
CA GLN A 137 7.35 -6.56 5.32
C GLN A 137 6.72 -6.16 6.64
N ARG A 138 6.43 -4.86 6.82
CA ARG A 138 5.78 -4.34 8.02
C ARG A 138 4.36 -4.87 8.18
N ALA A 139 3.59 -4.96 7.09
CA ALA A 139 2.25 -5.55 7.11
C ALA A 139 2.28 -7.04 7.50
N VAL A 140 3.22 -7.82 6.98
CA VAL A 140 3.40 -9.23 7.33
C VAL A 140 3.80 -9.39 8.79
N ARG A 141 4.76 -8.59 9.29
CA ARG A 141 5.18 -8.62 10.71
C ARG A 141 4.01 -8.33 11.65
N ARG A 142 3.17 -7.33 11.35
CA ARG A 142 1.96 -7.03 12.13
C ARG A 142 0.97 -8.20 12.15
N ARG A 143 0.69 -8.80 10.99
CA ARG A 143 -0.24 -9.94 10.89
C ARG A 143 0.26 -11.16 11.69
N ARG A 144 1.58 -11.41 11.68
CA ARG A 144 2.19 -12.48 12.49
C ARG A 144 2.06 -12.20 13.99
N ALA A 145 2.37 -10.99 14.45
CA ALA A 145 2.22 -10.61 15.85
C ALA A 145 0.79 -10.78 16.37
N THR A 146 -0.21 -10.34 15.60
CA THR A 146 -1.63 -10.53 15.98
C THR A 146 -2.02 -12.01 16.03
N ARG A 147 -1.53 -12.85 15.12
CA ARG A 147 -1.82 -14.29 15.14
C ARG A 147 -1.24 -15.03 16.34
N LEU A 148 -0.09 -14.60 16.84
CA LEU A 148 0.53 -15.19 18.03
C LEU A 148 -0.28 -14.89 19.29
N LEU A 149 -0.76 -13.64 19.44
CA LEU A 149 -1.58 -13.23 20.59
C LEU A 149 -2.95 -13.93 20.67
N VAL A 150 -3.49 -14.40 19.55
CA VAL A 150 -4.77 -15.13 19.51
C VAL A 150 -4.60 -16.63 19.85
N ARG A 151 -3.38 -17.16 19.78
CA ARG A 151 -3.07 -18.58 20.00
C ARG A 151 -2.54 -18.90 21.40
N SER A 152 -2.21 -17.89 22.21
CA SER A 152 -1.81 -18.00 23.62
C SER A 152 -3.00 -17.83 24.54
#